data_AF-A0A1X7VAD3-F1
#
_entry.id   AF-A0A1X7VAD3-F1
#
_cell.length_a   1.000
_cell.length_b   1.000
_cell.length_c   1.000
_cell.angle_alpha   90.00
_cell.angle_beta   90.00
_cell.angle_gamma   90.00
#
_symmetry.space_group_name_H-M   'P 1'
#
loop_
_entity.id
_entity.type
_entity.pdbx_description
1 polymer ?
#
loop_
_entity_poly.entity_id
_entity_poly.type
_entity_poly.pdbx_seq_one_letter_code
_entity_poly.pdbx_strand_id
1 'polypeptide(L)'
;MFCSTEGHLRVIIATTAFCMRIDCPDIRMIYHWGPPATLEEYAQETGWAGRDTLPSKAFLFSKALGKFVIDDMKYIKNSSICH
;
A
#
# COMPACT_ATOMS: atom_id res chain seq x y z
N MET A 1 -1.67 9.06 15.86
CA MET A 1 -2.91 8.81 16.64
C MET A 1 -3.80 7.82 15.87
N PHE A 2 -3.34 6.56 15.76
CA PHE A 2 -4.12 5.40 15.29
C PHE A 2 -3.52 4.10 15.84
N CYS A 3 -2.23 4.08 16.17
CA CYS A 3 -1.60 3.04 16.97
C CYS A 3 -1.64 3.42 18.45
N SER A 4 -2.57 2.85 19.21
CA SER A 4 -2.51 2.84 20.68
C SER A 4 -1.95 1.50 21.11
N THR A 5 -1.05 1.48 22.08
CA THR A 5 -0.44 0.25 22.64
C THR A 5 -1.47 -0.69 23.30
N GLU A 6 -2.73 -0.26 23.40
CA GLU A 6 -3.84 -1.00 24.01
C GLU A 6 -4.95 -1.38 22.99
N GLY A 7 -4.83 -0.95 21.73
CA GLY A 7 -5.86 -1.17 20.70
C GLY A 7 -5.38 -2.05 19.56
N HIS A 8 -6.02 -3.20 19.36
CA HIS A 8 -5.77 -4.07 18.20
C HIS A 8 -6.42 -3.51 16.93
N LEU A 9 -5.84 -2.46 16.35
CA LEU A 9 -6.24 -1.97 15.03
C LEU A 9 -5.81 -2.99 13.96
N ARG A 10 -6.78 -3.71 13.40
CA ARG A 10 -6.52 -4.82 12.45
C ARG A 10 -6.64 -4.43 10.99
N VAL A 11 -7.48 -3.45 10.66
CA VAL A 11 -7.78 -3.06 9.28
C VAL A 11 -8.00 -1.55 9.22
N ILE A 12 -7.42 -0.92 8.20
CA ILE A 12 -7.63 0.50 7.86
C ILE A 12 -8.09 0.54 6.40
N ILE A 13 -9.11 1.36 6.13
CA ILE A 13 -9.57 1.64 4.77
C ILE A 13 -9.34 3.11 4.50
N ALA A 14 -8.59 3.42 3.44
CA ALA A 14 -8.31 4.78 2.99
C ALA A 14 -8.51 4.87 1.48
N THR A 15 -9.01 6.01 0.99
CA THR A 15 -9.34 6.21 -0.43
C THR A 15 -8.18 6.70 -1.27
N THR A 16 -7.15 7.27 -0.64
CA THR A 16 -5.90 7.76 -1.27
C THR A 16 -4.81 7.81 -0.20
N ALA A 17 -3.53 7.79 -0.62
CA ALA A 17 -2.26 7.81 0.13
C ALA A 17 -2.08 8.75 1.34
N PHE A 18 -3.12 9.40 1.85
CA PHE A 18 -3.11 10.23 3.05
C PHE A 18 -2.94 9.42 4.36
N CYS A 19 -2.18 8.33 4.32
CA CYS A 19 -1.67 7.63 5.49
C CYS A 19 -0.58 8.43 6.24
N MET A 20 -0.29 9.68 5.84
CA MET A 20 0.71 10.56 6.45
C MET A 20 0.65 10.69 7.99
N ARG A 21 -0.48 10.36 8.64
CA ARG A 21 -0.65 10.41 10.10
C ARG A 21 -0.89 9.05 10.78
N ILE A 22 -0.78 7.95 10.03
CA ILE A 22 -0.86 6.59 10.56
C ILE A 22 0.55 6.16 10.96
N ASP A 23 0.82 6.23 12.26
CA ASP A 23 2.05 5.74 12.87
C ASP A 23 1.88 4.28 13.32
N CYS A 24 1.62 3.41 12.35
CA CYS A 24 1.53 1.96 12.55
C CYS A 24 2.72 1.33 11.81
N PRO A 25 3.90 1.20 12.44
CA PRO A 25 5.07 0.62 11.79
C PRO A 25 4.86 -0.87 11.44
N ASP A 26 3.85 -1.50 12.03
CA ASP A 26 3.54 -2.92 11.93
C ASP A 26 2.56 -3.28 10.80
N ILE A 27 2.38 -2.41 9.80
CA ILE A 27 1.54 -2.72 8.63
C ILE A 27 2.19 -3.82 7.76
N ARG A 28 1.51 -4.97 7.66
CA ARG A 28 2.00 -6.16 6.91
C ARG A 28 1.44 -6.32 5.51
N MET A 29 0.25 -5.80 5.26
CA MET A 29 -0.46 -6.01 4.00
C MET A 29 -1.15 -4.73 3.56
N ILE A 30 -0.96 -4.35 2.29
CA ILE A 30 -1.67 -3.25 1.65
C ILE A 30 -2.43 -3.80 0.45
N TYR A 31 -3.69 -3.40 0.32
CA TYR A 31 -4.60 -3.84 -0.75
C TYR A 31 -5.08 -2.61 -1.54
N HIS A 32 -4.64 -2.47 -2.78
CA HIS A 32 -5.12 -1.42 -3.68
C HIS A 32 -6.30 -1.96 -4.49
N TRP A 33 -7.48 -1.36 -4.33
CA TRP A 33 -8.71 -1.73 -5.03
C TRP A 33 -8.90 -0.93 -6.33
N GLY A 34 -7.82 -0.83 -7.10
CA GLY A 34 -7.74 -0.07 -8.35
C GLY A 34 -6.29 0.34 -8.61
N PRO A 35 -5.92 0.61 -9.88
CA PRO A 35 -4.61 1.18 -10.16
C PRO A 35 -4.53 2.61 -9.56
N PRO A 36 -3.45 2.95 -8.83
CA PRO A 36 -3.18 4.33 -8.47
C PRO A 36 -2.88 5.15 -9.73
N ALA A 37 -2.93 6.48 -9.67
CA ALA A 37 -2.83 7.29 -10.89
C ALA A 37 -1.41 7.27 -11.48
N THR A 38 -0.39 7.08 -10.63
CA THR A 38 1.02 7.02 -11.03
C THR A 38 1.81 5.93 -10.30
N LEU A 39 3.02 5.65 -10.79
CA LEU A 39 3.98 4.76 -10.15
C LEU A 39 4.46 5.33 -8.80
N GLU A 40 4.67 6.63 -8.75
CA GLU A 40 5.12 7.34 -7.55
C GLU A 40 4.08 7.27 -6.43
N GLU A 41 2.79 7.40 -6.79
CA GLU A 41 1.68 7.23 -5.84
C GLU A 41 1.68 5.80 -5.28
N TYR A 42 1.85 4.77 -6.12
CA TYR A 42 1.99 3.39 -5.64
C TYR A 42 3.17 3.21 -4.69
N ALA A 43 4.34 3.78 -5.02
CA ALA A 43 5.52 3.70 -4.17
C ALA A 43 5.30 4.40 -2.82
N GLN A 44 4.64 5.57 -2.82
CA GLN A 44 4.30 6.29 -1.60
C GLN A 44 3.27 5.54 -0.74
N GLU A 45 2.26 4.92 -1.37
CA GLU A 45 1.23 4.14 -0.68
C GLU A 45 1.81 2.87 -0.06
N THR A 46 2.60 2.13 -0.83
CA THR A 46 3.22 0.87 -0.37
C THR A 46 4.34 1.07 0.66
N GLY A 47 5.03 2.21 0.62
CA GLY A 47 6.11 2.56 1.54
C GLY A 47 5.69 2.74 3.01
N TRP A 48 4.39 2.68 3.32
CA TRP A 48 3.89 2.65 4.70
C TRP A 48 3.99 1.28 5.36
N ALA A 49 4.06 0.20 4.57
CA ALA A 49 4.21 -1.15 5.10
C ALA A 49 5.67 -1.46 5.47
N GLY A 50 5.89 -2.31 6.48
CA GLY A 50 7.23 -2.81 6.77
C GLY A 50 8.18 -1.80 7.42
N ARG A 51 7.71 -0.66 7.95
CA ARG A 51 8.58 0.34 8.62
C ARG A 51 9.28 -0.18 9.88
N ASP A 52 8.87 -1.34 10.37
CA ASP A 52 9.54 -2.12 11.42
C ASP A 52 10.65 -3.05 10.88
N THR A 53 11.05 -2.90 9.61
CA THR A 53 12.06 -3.71 8.90
C THR A 53 11.68 -5.17 8.69
N LEU A 54 10.43 -5.54 8.99
CA LEU A 54 9.92 -6.87 8.72
C LEU A 54 9.27 -6.91 7.33
N PRO A 55 9.37 -8.07 6.62
CA PRO A 55 8.78 -8.21 5.31
C PRO A 55 7.30 -7.88 5.31
N SER A 56 6.88 -7.08 4.33
CA SER A 56 5.48 -6.76 4.09
C SER A 56 5.13 -6.90 2.62
N LYS A 57 3.83 -6.97 2.31
CA LYS A 57 3.33 -7.24 0.95
C LYS A 57 2.32 -6.21 0.51
N ALA A 58 2.45 -5.78 -0.74
CA ALA A 58 1.45 -4.98 -1.43
C ALA A 58 0.75 -5.79 -2.52
N PHE A 59 -0.58 -5.67 -2.57
CA PHE A 59 -1.42 -6.28 -3.58
C PHE A 59 -2.14 -5.20 -4.37
N LEU A 60 -2.20 -5.37 -5.69
CA LEU A 60 -2.89 -4.48 -6.61
C LEU A 60 -4.00 -5.24 -7.34
N PHE A 61 -5.25 -4.88 -7.07
CA PHE A 61 -6.43 -5.43 -7.73
C PHE A 61 -6.90 -4.44 -8.79
N SER A 62 -6.59 -4.70 -10.06
CA SER A 62 -7.04 -3.87 -11.18
C SER A 62 -7.94 -4.68 -12.10
N LYS A 63 -9.19 -4.22 -12.28
CA LYS A 63 -10.04 -4.63 -13.39
C LYS A 63 -9.70 -3.76 -14.60
N ALA A 64 -8.61 -4.09 -15.31
CA ALA A 64 -8.22 -3.54 -16.62
C ALA A 64 -8.88 -2.20 -17.03
N LEU A 65 -8.58 -1.12 -16.30
CA LEU A 65 -9.11 0.22 -16.56
C LEU A 65 -7.90 1.16 -16.64
N GLY A 66 -7.53 1.55 -17.86
CA GLY A 66 -6.42 2.47 -18.13
C GLY A 66 -5.18 1.79 -18.71
N LYS A 67 -5.05 1.78 -20.04
CA LYS A 67 -3.90 1.21 -20.76
C LYS A 67 -2.56 1.87 -20.33
N PHE A 68 -2.57 3.18 -20.10
CA PHE A 68 -1.38 3.96 -19.72
C PHE A 68 -0.80 3.55 -18.36
N VAL A 69 -1.59 3.55 -17.29
CA VAL A 69 -1.11 3.19 -15.94
C VAL A 69 -0.70 1.72 -15.88
N ILE A 70 -1.42 0.83 -16.56
CA ILE A 70 -1.08 -0.58 -16.61
C ILE A 70 0.28 -0.78 -17.29
N ASP A 71 0.63 0.02 -18.29
CA ASP A 71 1.91 -0.11 -18.99
C ASP A 71 3.11 0.20 -18.07
N ASP A 72 3.02 1.23 -17.24
CA ASP A 72 4.05 1.55 -16.23
C ASP A 72 4.05 0.54 -15.07
N MET A 73 2.87 0.07 -14.66
CA MET A 73 2.70 -0.91 -13.58
C MET A 73 2.99 -2.36 -13.97
N LYS A 74 3.17 -2.67 -15.26
CA LYS A 74 3.48 -4.04 -15.73
C LYS A 74 4.73 -4.62 -15.04
N TYR A 75 5.70 -3.76 -14.72
CA TYR A 75 6.94 -4.15 -14.05
C TYR A 75 6.74 -4.53 -12.57
N ILE A 76 5.59 -4.17 -11.98
CA ILE A 76 5.23 -4.46 -10.58
C ILE A 76 4.26 -5.65 -10.49
N LYS A 77 4.05 -6.40 -11.58
CA LYS A 77 3.31 -7.65 -11.53
C LYS A 77 4.15 -8.75 -10.88
N ASN A 78 4.13 -8.76 -9.55
CA ASN A 78 4.11 -9.91 -8.65
C ASN A 78 4.55 -9.43 -7.26
N SER A 79 3.60 -9.30 -6.34
CA SER A 79 3.84 -9.14 -4.89
C SER A 79 5.12 -8.36 -4.55
N SER A 80 5.07 -7.03 -4.63
CA SER A 80 6.17 -6.22 -4.14
C SER A 80 6.37 -6.53 -2.66
N ILE A 81 7.52 -7.12 -2.34
CA ILE A 81 7.98 -7.28 -0.97
C ILE A 81 8.57 -5.92 -0.60
N CYS A 82 7.93 -5.24 0.34
CA CYS A 82 8.44 -3.98 0.87
C CYS A 82 9.38 -4.31 2.04
N HIS A 83 10.55 -3.66 2.04
CA HIS A 83 11.61 -3.76 3.05
C HIS A 83 11.75 -2.44 3.80
#